data_AF-A0A935PMJ8-F1
#
_entry.id   AF-A0A935PMJ8-F1
#
_cell.length_a   1.000
_cell.length_b   1.000
_cell.length_c   1.000
_cell.angle_alpha   90.00
_cell.angle_beta   90.00
_cell.angle_gamma   90.00
#
_symmetry.space_group_name_H-M   'P 1'
#
loop_
_entity.id
_entity.type
_entity.pdbx_description
1 polymer ?
#
loop_
_entity_poly.entity_id
_entity_poly.type
_entity_poly.pdbx_seq_one_letter_code
_entity_poly.pdbx_strand_id
1 'polypeptide(L)'
;MSQRALLGAGGYHDGNRQFFVGHGQAARQSLESCASCHVERDCLTCHSAQKGRGFSPHGPGFDSERMLRKNPQLCMACHGTAIPRRQ
;
A
#
# COMPACT_ATOMS: atom_id res chain seq x y z
N MET A 1 15.02 -33.61 21.25
CA MET A 1 15.85 -32.40 21.10
C MET A 1 16.06 -32.15 19.60
N SER A 2 16.19 -30.87 19.22
CA SER A 2 16.52 -30.33 17.89
C SER A 2 15.41 -30.15 16.84
N GLN A 3 14.78 -28.97 17.00
CA GLN A 3 14.39 -27.97 15.99
C GLN A 3 13.37 -28.32 14.89
N ARG A 4 12.13 -27.91 15.19
CA ARG A 4 11.16 -27.35 14.24
C ARG A 4 11.81 -26.24 13.40
N ALA A 5 12.18 -26.56 12.17
CA ALA A 5 12.38 -25.56 11.11
C ALA A 5 11.04 -25.33 10.40
N LEU A 6 10.16 -24.54 11.01
CA LEU A 6 9.04 -23.89 10.32
C LEU A 6 9.08 -22.41 10.69
N LEU A 7 10.17 -21.75 10.31
CA LEU A 7 10.31 -20.30 10.40
C LEU A 7 10.62 -19.76 9.00
N GLY A 8 9.56 -19.32 8.33
CA GLY A 8 9.58 -18.21 7.38
C GLY A 8 10.60 -18.28 6.24
N ALA A 9 10.26 -19.03 5.18
CA ALA A 9 10.78 -18.77 3.84
C ALA A 9 10.10 -17.53 3.17
N GLY A 10 9.61 -16.57 3.95
CA GLY A 10 8.81 -15.43 3.48
C GLY A 10 9.55 -14.10 3.64
N GLY A 11 10.05 -13.53 2.56
CA GLY A 11 10.89 -12.32 2.58
C GLY A 11 10.15 -11.00 2.87
N TYR A 12 9.51 -10.84 4.03
CA TYR A 12 8.83 -9.58 4.37
C TYR A 12 8.85 -9.14 5.85
N HIS A 13 9.54 -9.85 6.76
CA HIS A 13 9.41 -9.57 8.21
C HIS A 13 10.55 -8.76 8.86
N ASP A 14 11.62 -8.45 8.14
CA ASP A 14 12.87 -7.92 8.72
C ASP A 14 13.16 -6.47 8.34
N GLY A 15 12.19 -5.75 7.76
CA GLY A 15 12.33 -4.32 7.40
C GLY A 15 13.53 -4.05 6.47
N ASN A 16 14.01 -5.10 5.81
CA ASN A 16 15.25 -5.14 5.08
C ASN A 16 15.14 -4.30 3.79
N ARG A 17 16.21 -3.56 3.43
CA ARG A 17 16.29 -2.83 2.15
C ARG A 17 15.97 -3.68 0.93
N GLN A 18 16.22 -4.99 0.96
CA GLN A 18 15.88 -5.88 -0.14
C GLN A 18 14.37 -5.98 -0.40
N PHE A 19 13.51 -5.72 0.62
CA PHE A 19 12.06 -5.70 0.45
C PHE A 19 11.64 -4.73 -0.66
N PHE A 20 12.27 -3.55 -0.77
CA PHE A 20 11.91 -2.55 -1.79
C PHE A 20 12.02 -3.06 -3.23
N VAL A 21 12.91 -4.03 -3.50
CA VAL A 21 13.15 -4.55 -4.87
C VAL A 21 11.97 -5.42 -5.33
N GLY A 22 11.40 -6.24 -4.44
CA GLY A 22 10.32 -7.18 -4.77
C GLY A 22 8.91 -6.72 -4.34
N HIS A 23 8.83 -5.78 -3.41
CA HIS A 23 7.59 -5.33 -2.78
C HIS A 23 6.50 -4.96 -3.78
N GLY A 24 6.82 -4.10 -4.76
CA GLY A 24 5.83 -3.63 -5.72
C GLY A 24 5.20 -4.74 -6.57
N GLN A 25 5.97 -5.78 -6.92
CA GLN A 25 5.42 -6.93 -7.65
C GLN A 25 4.61 -7.85 -6.74
N ALA A 26 5.07 -8.09 -5.51
CA ALA A 26 4.32 -8.90 -4.54
C ALA A 26 2.97 -8.25 -4.19
N ALA A 27 2.96 -6.93 -3.92
CA ALA A 27 1.77 -6.16 -3.59
C ALA A 27 0.73 -6.18 -4.72
N ARG A 28 1.16 -6.22 -5.98
CA ARG A 28 0.27 -6.33 -7.15
C ARG A 28 -0.32 -7.72 -7.35
N GLN A 29 0.33 -8.76 -6.82
CA GLN A 29 -0.12 -10.15 -6.97
C GLN A 29 -1.12 -10.54 -5.88
N SER A 30 -0.87 -10.16 -4.62
CA SER A 30 -1.84 -10.37 -3.53
C SER A 30 -1.59 -9.43 -2.36
N LEU A 31 -2.31 -8.30 -2.35
CA LEU A 31 -2.26 -7.33 -1.26
C LEU A 31 -2.91 -7.89 0.01
N GLU A 32 -3.90 -8.76 -0.15
CA GLU A 32 -4.67 -9.39 0.93
C GLU A 32 -3.77 -10.25 1.83
N SER A 33 -2.73 -10.88 1.25
CA SER A 33 -1.75 -11.64 2.03
C SER A 33 -1.06 -10.77 3.07
N CYS A 34 -0.75 -9.52 2.74
CA CYS A 34 -0.14 -8.55 3.64
C CYS A 34 -1.17 -8.02 4.65
N ALA A 35 -2.37 -7.71 4.17
CA ALA A 35 -3.47 -7.16 4.97
C ALA A 35 -4.04 -8.14 6.02
N SER A 36 -3.63 -9.41 5.98
CA SER A 36 -3.95 -10.40 7.02
C SER A 36 -3.32 -10.09 8.38
N CYS A 37 -2.19 -9.38 8.39
CA CYS A 37 -1.44 -8.98 9.59
C CYS A 37 -1.15 -7.48 9.67
N HIS A 38 -1.04 -6.80 8.53
CA HIS A 38 -0.78 -5.36 8.42
C HIS A 38 -2.05 -4.57 8.15
N VAL A 39 -2.06 -3.27 8.48
CA VAL A 39 -3.21 -2.39 8.23
C VAL A 39 -2.86 -1.30 7.22
N GLU A 40 -3.87 -0.66 6.64
CA GLU A 40 -3.70 0.35 5.57
C GLU A 40 -2.66 1.43 5.91
N ARG A 41 -2.61 1.86 7.18
CA ARG A 41 -1.64 2.86 7.66
C ARG A 41 -0.18 2.48 7.37
N ASP A 42 0.13 1.18 7.36
CA ASP A 42 1.48 0.67 7.13
C ASP A 42 1.91 0.98 5.70
N CYS A 43 1.02 0.76 4.73
CA CYS A 43 1.21 1.09 3.31
C CYS A 43 1.44 2.60 3.10
N LEU A 44 0.70 3.42 3.85
CA LEU A 44 0.76 4.89 3.74
C LEU A 44 2.11 5.48 4.17
N THR A 45 2.94 4.75 4.91
CA THR A 45 4.31 5.16 5.25
C THR A 45 5.14 5.51 4.01
N CYS A 46 4.89 4.81 2.90
CA CYS A 46 5.52 5.11 1.61
C CYS A 46 4.51 5.63 0.58
N HIS A 47 3.30 5.06 0.54
CA HIS A 47 2.27 5.36 -0.45
C HIS A 47 1.33 6.48 0.00
N SER A 48 1.82 7.70 0.00
CA SER A 48 1.03 8.87 0.38
C SER A 48 1.58 10.13 -0.29
N ALA A 49 0.67 10.98 -0.74
CA ALA A 49 1.01 12.32 -1.24
C ALA A 49 1.25 13.33 -0.10
N GLN A 50 0.73 13.06 1.12
CA GLN A 50 0.72 14.02 2.23
C GLN A 50 1.74 13.68 3.32
N LYS A 51 1.87 12.40 3.66
CA LYS A 51 2.69 11.90 4.78
C LYS A 51 3.30 10.57 4.38
N GLY A 52 4.55 10.56 3.93
CA GLY A 52 5.25 9.35 3.49
C GLY A 52 6.39 9.65 2.51
N ARG A 53 6.83 8.63 1.78
CA ARG A 53 7.91 8.76 0.77
C ARG A 53 7.45 9.28 -0.61
N GLY A 54 6.20 9.73 -0.72
CA GLY A 54 5.70 10.36 -1.95
C GLY A 54 5.33 9.37 -3.06
N PHE A 55 5.29 8.06 -2.79
CA PHE A 55 4.76 7.13 -3.77
C PHE A 55 3.25 7.32 -3.87
N SER A 56 2.75 7.43 -5.09
CA SER A 56 1.30 7.50 -5.28
C SER A 56 0.66 6.17 -4.83
N PRO A 57 -0.36 6.20 -3.95
CA PRO A 57 -1.20 5.03 -3.69
C PRO A 57 -2.05 4.68 -4.92
N HIS A 58 -2.21 5.62 -5.85
CA HIS A 58 -2.90 5.41 -7.11
C HIS A 58 -1.92 4.94 -8.18
N GLY A 59 -2.26 3.87 -8.89
CA GLY A 59 -1.44 3.33 -9.97
C GLY A 59 -1.40 4.21 -11.23
N PRO A 60 -0.54 3.87 -12.20
CA PRO A 60 -0.51 4.54 -13.50
C PRO A 60 -1.88 4.54 -14.18
N GLY A 61 -2.27 5.68 -14.76
CA GLY A 61 -3.55 5.81 -15.47
C GLY A 61 -4.77 5.95 -14.58
N PHE A 62 -4.60 6.14 -13.26
CA PHE A 62 -5.73 6.41 -12.37
C PHE A 62 -6.46 7.71 -12.76
N ASP A 63 -7.72 7.58 -13.16
CA ASP A 63 -8.60 8.70 -13.49
C ASP A 63 -9.38 9.16 -12.26
N SER A 64 -8.77 10.08 -11.51
CA SER A 64 -9.34 10.67 -10.31
C SER A 64 -10.71 11.32 -10.56
N GLU A 65 -10.90 11.95 -11.72
CA GLU A 65 -12.09 12.75 -12.05
C GLU A 65 -13.28 11.82 -12.32
N ARG A 66 -13.06 10.76 -13.10
CA ARG A 66 -14.07 9.71 -13.30
C ARG A 66 -14.43 8.98 -12.01
N MET A 67 -13.46 8.68 -11.15
CA MET A 67 -13.72 7.97 -9.89
C MET A 67 -14.43 8.86 -8.87
N LEU A 68 -14.03 10.13 -8.78
CA LEU A 68 -14.65 11.11 -7.89
C LEU A 68 -16.14 11.28 -8.22
N ARG A 69 -16.52 11.37 -9.50
CA ARG A 69 -17.94 11.42 -9.92
C ARG A 69 -18.73 10.17 -9.54
N LYS A 70 -18.08 9.01 -9.51
CA LYS A 70 -18.75 7.74 -9.18
C LYS A 70 -18.96 7.56 -7.68
N ASN A 71 -17.95 7.87 -6.86
CA ASN A 71 -18.05 7.70 -5.41
C ASN A 71 -17.09 8.67 -4.67
N PRO A 72 -17.56 9.87 -4.30
CA PRO A 72 -16.74 10.83 -3.54
C PRO A 72 -16.38 10.36 -2.13
N GLN A 73 -17.21 9.52 -1.51
CA GLN A 73 -17.01 9.05 -0.14
C GLN A 73 -15.76 8.16 -0.04
N LEU A 74 -15.49 7.36 -1.07
CA LEU A 74 -14.28 6.52 -1.14
C LEU A 74 -12.99 7.37 -1.09
N CYS A 75 -12.99 8.53 -1.73
CA CYS A 75 -11.83 9.42 -1.72
C CYS A 75 -11.52 9.92 -0.31
N MET A 76 -12.55 10.12 0.53
CA MET A 76 -12.39 10.63 1.89
C MET A 76 -11.77 9.62 2.85
N ALA A 77 -11.79 8.32 2.53
CA ALA A 77 -11.12 7.30 3.34
C ALA A 77 -9.62 7.61 3.51
N CYS A 78 -8.97 8.05 2.43
CA CYS A 78 -7.54 8.36 2.44
C CYS A 78 -7.25 9.88 2.48
N HIS A 79 -8.13 10.70 1.90
CA HIS A 79 -7.91 12.16 1.76
C HIS A 79 -8.66 13.00 2.79
N GLY A 80 -9.57 12.42 3.59
CA GLY A 80 -10.50 13.19 4.40
C GLY A 80 -11.27 14.21 3.56
N THR A 81 -11.43 15.43 4.07
CA THR A 81 -12.05 16.54 3.32
C THR A 81 -11.10 17.18 2.30
N ALA A 82 -9.82 16.82 2.30
CA ALA A 82 -8.77 17.41 1.47
C ALA A 82 -8.49 16.57 0.21
N ILE A 83 -9.53 16.32 -0.61
CA ILE A 83 -9.39 15.56 -1.86
C ILE A 83 -8.64 16.41 -2.90
N PRO A 84 -7.47 15.97 -3.42
CA PRO A 84 -6.76 16.68 -4.47
C PRO A 84 -7.58 16.74 -5.76
N ARG A 85 -7.74 17.95 -6.32
CA ARG A 85 -8.40 18.19 -7.60
C ARG A 85 -7.32 18.60 -8.59
N ARG A 86 -7.35 18.04 -9.81
CA ARG A 86 -6.53 18.59 -10.90
C ARG A 86 -7.04 19.98 -11.22
N GLN A 87 -6.13 20.94 -11.27
CA GLN A 87 -6.39 22.31 -11.72
C GLN A 87 -6.40 22.33 -13.24
#